data_AF-A0A1Y4G8Z2-F1
#
_entry.id   AF-A0A1Y4G8Z2-F1
#
_cell.length_a   1.000
_cell.length_b   1.000
_cell.length_c   1.000
_cell.angle_alpha   90.00
_cell.angle_beta   90.00
_cell.angle_gamma   90.00
#
_symmetry.space_group_name_H-M   'P 1'
#
loop_
_entity.id
_entity.type
_entity.pdbx_description
1 polymer ?
#
loop_
_entity_poly.entity_id
_entity_poly.type
_entity_poly.pdbx_seq_one_letter_code
_entity_poly.pdbx_strand_id
1 'polypeptide(L)'
;MRGAVTKLQFAPESRWEECAALSRGEDGCAFEEWFGAFGGENIGVEAFFTVRRGLQEIPAFVGFRCAFAGRRAFVAEAARLFTGGGLSGARDFAAFAEAEFGAPFFSGSPDFMELGLVNMWNSFGALTFRPIPDEPFAALASALAVSERWNGLLPAPPALELAYSSPVPHWLGIGLSSEVQGGFALDMKTAEALLMELRP
;
A
#
# COMPACT_ATOMS: atom_id res chain seq x y z
N MET A 1 9.73 -8.51 -4.24
CA MET A 1 9.75 -7.03 -4.30
C MET A 1 11.00 -6.52 -5.01
N ARG A 2 10.90 -5.87 -6.17
CA ARG A 2 11.98 -5.13 -6.86
C ARG A 2 11.32 -3.89 -7.48
N GLY A 3 11.89 -2.71 -7.25
CA GLY A 3 11.32 -1.45 -7.74
C GLY A 3 11.91 -0.27 -6.97
N ALA A 4 12.16 0.84 -7.67
CA ALA A 4 12.60 2.08 -7.05
C ALA A 4 11.41 2.74 -6.33
N VAL A 5 11.63 3.19 -5.11
CA VAL A 5 10.59 3.92 -4.36
C VAL A 5 10.53 5.34 -4.90
N THR A 6 9.34 5.74 -5.34
CA THR A 6 9.09 7.06 -5.94
C THR A 6 8.41 8.01 -4.96
N LYS A 7 7.68 7.47 -3.98
CA LYS A 7 6.93 8.23 -2.98
C LYS A 7 6.84 7.45 -1.67
N LEU A 8 6.95 8.16 -0.55
CA LEU A 8 6.50 7.69 0.76
C LEU A 8 5.19 8.38 1.13
N GLN A 9 4.27 7.67 1.78
CA GLN A 9 3.07 8.23 2.40
C GLN A 9 3.01 7.87 3.87
N PHE A 10 2.47 8.80 4.67
CA PHE A 10 2.36 8.70 6.11
C PHE A 10 0.90 9.00 6.50
N ALA A 11 0.19 8.01 7.01
CA ALA A 11 -1.22 8.15 7.35
C ALA A 11 -1.46 8.08 8.87
N PRO A 12 -2.10 9.10 9.46
CA PRO A 12 -2.41 9.12 10.88
C PRO A 12 -3.48 8.04 11.17
N GLU A 13 -3.21 7.12 12.10
CA GLU A 13 -4.09 5.97 12.39
C GLU A 13 -4.53 5.19 11.13
N SER A 14 -3.70 5.18 10.08
CA SER A 14 -4.05 4.59 8.77
C SER A 14 -5.26 5.22 8.06
N ARG A 15 -5.55 6.50 8.32
CA ARG A 15 -6.50 7.30 7.53
C ARG A 15 -5.78 7.85 6.30
N TRP A 16 -5.80 7.10 5.21
CA TRP A 16 -5.07 7.45 3.98
C TRP A 16 -5.60 8.71 3.29
N GLU A 17 -6.87 9.04 3.50
CA GLU A 17 -7.47 10.31 3.06
C GLU A 17 -6.76 11.55 3.64
N GLU A 18 -6.11 11.41 4.80
CA GLU A 18 -5.43 12.49 5.54
C GLU A 18 -3.89 12.40 5.44
N CYS A 19 -3.37 11.55 4.54
CA CYS A 19 -1.95 11.25 4.53
C CYS A 19 -1.09 12.46 4.09
N ALA A 20 0.11 12.54 4.66
CA ALA A 20 1.19 13.33 4.11
C ALA A 20 1.99 12.49 3.11
N ALA A 21 2.34 13.07 1.98
CA ALA A 21 3.16 12.43 0.95
C ALA A 21 4.52 13.12 0.84
N LEU A 22 5.56 12.32 0.59
CA LEU A 22 6.89 12.77 0.21
C LEU A 22 7.25 12.13 -1.12
N SER A 23 7.45 12.91 -2.17
CA SER A 23 7.98 12.42 -3.44
C SER A 23 9.47 12.72 -3.56
N ARG A 24 10.18 11.95 -4.38
CA ARG A 24 11.59 12.25 -4.65
C ARG A 24 11.75 13.62 -5.31
N GLY A 25 12.65 14.44 -4.74
CA GLY A 25 12.97 15.76 -5.28
C GLY A 25 12.04 16.88 -4.79
N GLU A 26 11.05 16.57 -3.95
CA GLU A 26 10.24 17.58 -3.28
C GLU A 26 10.92 18.07 -1.99
N ASP A 27 10.65 19.32 -1.63
CA ASP A 27 11.10 19.89 -0.36
C ASP A 27 10.32 19.24 0.80
N GLY A 28 11.06 18.77 1.81
CA GLY A 28 10.51 18.10 2.99
C GLY A 28 9.81 19.03 3.97
N CYS A 29 9.88 20.36 3.81
CA CYS A 29 9.32 21.33 4.75
C CYS A 29 7.84 21.06 5.11
N ALA A 30 6.99 20.74 4.13
CA ALA A 30 5.57 20.46 4.37
C ALA A 30 5.35 19.18 5.21
N PHE A 31 6.17 18.16 4.99
CA PHE A 31 6.16 16.96 5.82
C PHE A 31 6.68 17.25 7.22
N GLU A 32 7.75 18.04 7.38
CA GLU A 32 8.30 18.39 8.69
C GLU A 32 7.29 19.14 9.55
N GLU A 33 6.57 20.10 8.96
CA GLU A 33 5.49 20.81 9.63
C GLU A 33 4.36 19.87 10.05
N TRP A 34 3.86 19.04 9.12
CA TRP A 34 2.83 18.05 9.38
C TRP A 34 3.25 17.06 10.49
N PHE A 35 4.47 16.55 10.40
CA PHE A 35 5.05 15.59 11.33
C PHE A 35 5.27 16.20 12.72
N GLY A 36 5.66 17.48 12.77
CA GLY A 36 5.77 18.28 13.99
C GLY A 36 4.44 18.43 14.72
N ALA A 37 3.35 18.64 13.98
CA ALA A 37 2.00 18.75 14.51
C ALA A 37 1.33 17.40 14.82
N PHE A 38 1.84 16.29 14.28
CA PHE A 38 1.22 14.98 14.45
C PHE A 38 1.33 14.46 15.89
N GLY A 39 0.17 14.29 16.54
CA GLY A 39 0.02 13.80 17.92
C GLY A 39 -0.77 12.49 18.04
N GLY A 40 -0.91 11.71 16.96
CA GLY A 40 -1.60 10.42 17.01
C GLY A 40 -0.80 9.31 17.68
N GLU A 41 -1.48 8.20 18.02
CA GLU A 41 -0.87 7.05 18.67
C GLU A 41 -0.20 6.12 17.67
N ASN A 42 -0.80 5.94 16.50
CA ASN A 42 -0.31 5.06 15.44
C ASN A 42 -0.16 5.80 14.12
N ILE A 43 0.76 5.30 13.30
CA ILE A 43 0.97 5.78 11.94
C ILE A 43 1.11 4.61 10.99
N GLY A 44 0.51 4.73 9.81
CA GLY A 44 0.79 3.89 8.66
C GLY A 44 1.87 4.55 7.81
N VAL A 45 2.85 3.79 7.35
CA VAL A 45 3.87 4.28 6.41
C VAL A 45 3.85 3.39 5.18
N GLU A 46 3.77 3.97 3.99
CA GLU A 46 3.77 3.26 2.71
C GLU A 46 4.89 3.75 1.80
N ALA A 47 5.57 2.81 1.16
CA ALA A 47 6.49 3.07 0.08
C ALA A 47 5.87 2.63 -1.25
N PHE A 48 5.70 3.59 -2.17
CA PHE A 48 5.17 3.36 -3.51
C PHE A 48 6.31 3.13 -4.50
N PHE A 49 6.13 2.14 -5.36
CA PHE A 49 7.10 1.74 -6.38
C PHE A 49 6.38 1.09 -7.57
N THR A 50 7.14 0.76 -8.60
CA THR A 50 6.62 0.04 -9.77
C THR A 50 7.22 -1.36 -9.83
N VAL A 51 6.38 -2.36 -10.08
CA VAL A 51 6.79 -3.73 -10.39
C VAL A 51 6.73 -3.93 -11.90
N ARG A 52 7.74 -4.58 -12.48
CA ARG A 52 7.74 -4.99 -13.88
C ARG A 52 7.27 -6.44 -14.02
N ARG A 53 6.26 -6.67 -14.87
CA ARG A 53 5.78 -7.99 -15.27
C ARG A 53 5.79 -8.08 -16.80
N GLY A 54 6.82 -8.73 -17.35
CA GLY A 54 7.08 -8.67 -18.79
C GLY A 54 7.37 -7.23 -19.24
N LEU A 55 6.54 -6.70 -20.14
CA LEU A 55 6.61 -5.31 -20.62
C LEU A 55 5.72 -4.35 -19.83
N GLN A 56 4.90 -4.85 -18.90
CA GLN A 56 3.97 -4.03 -18.12
C GLN A 56 4.63 -3.48 -16.86
N GLU A 57 4.35 -2.22 -16.57
CA GLU A 57 4.70 -1.54 -15.33
C GLU A 57 3.44 -1.41 -14.48
N ILE A 58 3.45 -2.02 -13.30
CA ILE A 58 2.30 -2.11 -12.39
C ILE A 58 2.63 -1.31 -11.14
N PRO A 59 1.84 -0.27 -10.78
CA PRO A 59 2.00 0.42 -9.51
C PRO A 59 1.86 -0.54 -8.34
N ALA A 60 2.68 -0.37 -7.31
CA ALA A 60 2.66 -1.19 -6.11
C ALA A 60 3.04 -0.35 -4.90
N PHE A 61 2.68 -0.85 -3.72
CA PHE A 61 3.13 -0.27 -2.46
C PHE A 61 3.34 -1.34 -1.41
N VAL A 62 4.27 -1.09 -0.50
CA VAL A 62 4.42 -1.88 0.72
C VAL A 62 4.31 -0.91 1.87
N GLY A 63 3.55 -1.29 2.89
CA GLY A 63 3.41 -0.45 4.06
C GLY A 63 3.39 -1.24 5.35
N PHE A 64 3.57 -0.54 6.45
CA PHE A 64 3.47 -1.09 7.78
C PHE A 64 2.76 -0.11 8.70
N ARG A 65 2.18 -0.64 9.78
CA ARG A 65 1.62 0.17 10.87
C ARG A 65 2.51 0.05 12.11
N CYS A 66 2.73 1.17 12.78
CA CYS A 66 3.46 1.16 14.05
C CYS A 66 2.92 2.17 15.07
N ALA A 67 3.14 1.85 16.34
CA ALA A 67 2.93 2.78 17.45
C ALA A 67 3.90 3.96 17.33
N PHE A 68 3.36 5.13 17.00
CA PHE A 68 4.11 6.33 16.70
C PHE A 68 4.81 6.90 17.93
N ALA A 69 4.13 6.93 19.08
CA ALA A 69 4.67 7.51 20.31
C ALA A 69 6.04 6.91 20.71
N GLY A 70 6.22 5.59 20.48
CA GLY A 70 7.49 4.89 20.75
C GLY A 70 8.46 4.86 19.58
N ARG A 71 8.03 5.24 18.36
CA ARG A 71 8.82 5.10 17.12
C ARG A 71 8.90 6.37 16.29
N ARG A 72 8.65 7.53 16.89
CA ARG A 72 8.73 8.83 16.21
C ARG A 72 10.08 9.04 15.51
N ALA A 73 11.19 8.73 16.18
CA ALA A 73 12.53 8.87 15.61
C ALA A 73 12.73 7.97 14.38
N PHE A 74 12.25 6.72 14.44
CA PHE A 74 12.30 5.78 13.32
C PHE A 74 11.51 6.29 12.09
N VAL A 75 10.32 6.84 12.30
CA VAL A 75 9.51 7.38 11.19
C VAL A 75 10.14 8.63 10.58
N ALA A 76 10.68 9.53 11.42
CA ALA A 76 11.42 10.70 10.95
C ALA A 76 12.66 10.29 10.14
N GLU A 77 13.37 9.24 10.59
CA GLU A 77 14.52 8.69 9.88
C GLU A 77 14.13 8.08 8.54
N ALA A 78 12.97 7.42 8.43
CA ALA A 78 12.46 6.92 7.15
C ALA A 78 12.32 8.05 6.11
N ALA A 79 11.70 9.16 6.51
CA ALA A 79 11.55 10.33 5.65
C ALA A 79 12.93 10.93 5.26
N ARG A 80 13.82 11.09 6.24
CA ARG A 80 15.18 11.63 6.02
C ARG A 80 16.02 10.77 5.08
N LEU A 81 15.99 9.44 5.27
CA LEU A 81 16.71 8.51 4.40
C LEU A 81 16.10 8.48 3.01
N PHE A 82 14.79 8.57 2.86
CA PHE A 82 14.15 8.63 1.55
C PHE A 82 14.55 9.90 0.77
N THR A 83 14.44 11.08 1.39
CA THR A 83 14.83 12.36 0.75
C THR A 83 16.33 12.44 0.48
N GLY A 84 17.16 11.86 1.37
CA GLY A 84 18.60 11.73 1.18
C GLY A 84 19.04 10.61 0.23
N GLY A 85 18.11 9.85 -0.35
CA GLY A 85 18.38 8.80 -1.33
C GLY A 85 18.76 7.42 -0.78
N GLY A 86 18.81 7.25 0.55
CA GLY A 86 19.13 5.98 1.22
C GLY A 86 18.03 4.90 1.13
N LEU A 87 16.75 5.29 1.10
CA LEU A 87 15.64 4.34 0.84
C LEU A 87 15.31 4.31 -0.65
N SER A 88 16.22 3.75 -1.44
CA SER A 88 16.20 3.80 -2.91
C SER A 88 15.17 2.85 -3.54
N GLY A 89 15.04 1.66 -2.97
CA GLY A 89 14.14 0.62 -3.45
C GLY A 89 13.25 0.05 -2.36
N ALA A 90 12.20 -0.63 -2.78
CA ALA A 90 11.20 -1.18 -1.85
C ALA A 90 11.79 -2.26 -0.92
N ARG A 91 12.88 -2.92 -1.34
CA ARG A 91 13.66 -3.82 -0.49
C ARG A 91 14.40 -3.07 0.63
N ASP A 92 14.93 -1.89 0.33
CA ASP A 92 15.64 -1.08 1.33
C ASP A 92 14.65 -0.59 2.39
N PHE A 93 13.45 -0.19 1.96
CA PHE A 93 12.35 0.18 2.87
C PHE A 93 11.91 -1.00 3.76
N ALA A 94 11.70 -2.18 3.18
CA ALA A 94 11.34 -3.37 3.95
C ALA A 94 12.46 -3.73 4.95
N ALA A 95 13.72 -3.78 4.52
CA ALA A 95 14.85 -4.10 5.39
C ALA A 95 15.04 -3.06 6.51
N PHE A 96 14.84 -1.77 6.22
CA PHE A 96 14.87 -0.70 7.21
C PHE A 96 13.81 -0.92 8.30
N ALA A 97 12.60 -1.30 7.90
CA ALA A 97 11.55 -1.59 8.86
C ALA A 97 11.79 -2.90 9.62
N GLU A 98 12.20 -3.98 8.95
CA GLU A 98 12.54 -5.26 9.58
C GLU A 98 13.63 -5.09 10.66
N ALA A 99 14.60 -4.20 10.45
CA ALA A 99 15.64 -3.89 11.43
C ALA A 99 15.06 -3.22 12.70
N GLU A 100 14.13 -2.28 12.56
CA GLU A 100 13.45 -1.62 13.69
C GLU A 100 12.56 -2.60 14.46
N PHE A 101 11.80 -3.45 13.75
CA PHE A 101 10.89 -4.39 14.40
C PHE A 101 11.57 -5.67 14.89
N GLY A 102 12.79 -5.95 14.46
CA GLY A 102 13.52 -7.17 14.80
C GLY A 102 12.87 -8.44 14.24
N ALA A 103 12.08 -8.31 13.18
CA ALA A 103 11.30 -9.41 12.60
C ALA A 103 11.14 -9.23 11.09
N PRO A 104 11.13 -10.32 10.31
CA PRO A 104 10.88 -10.27 8.87
C PRO A 104 9.44 -9.85 8.58
N PHE A 105 9.24 -9.05 7.53
CA PHE A 105 7.90 -8.70 7.04
C PHE A 105 7.25 -9.96 6.47
N PHE A 106 7.82 -10.50 5.40
CA PHE A 106 7.20 -11.60 4.67
C PHE A 106 7.61 -12.96 5.23
N SER A 107 7.10 -13.26 6.43
CA SER A 107 7.17 -14.60 7.02
C SER A 107 5.77 -15.19 7.17
N GLY A 108 5.45 -16.20 6.35
CA GLY A 108 4.14 -16.82 6.31
C GLY A 108 3.22 -16.31 5.19
N SER A 109 1.93 -16.55 5.35
CA SER A 109 0.88 -16.20 4.39
C SER A 109 0.08 -14.98 4.87
N PRO A 110 -0.48 -14.17 3.96
CA PRO A 110 -1.35 -13.06 4.34
C PRO A 110 -2.64 -13.56 5.00
N ASP A 111 -3.16 -12.80 5.96
CA ASP A 111 -4.34 -13.15 6.75
C ASP A 111 -5.66 -12.81 6.02
N PHE A 112 -5.64 -11.75 5.23
CA PHE A 112 -6.78 -11.27 4.45
C PHE A 112 -6.31 -10.48 3.23
N MET A 113 -7.23 -10.31 2.29
CA MET A 113 -7.04 -9.42 1.13
C MET A 113 -8.14 -8.38 1.07
N GLU A 114 -7.82 -7.19 0.57
CA GLU A 114 -8.77 -6.10 0.39
C GLU A 114 -8.64 -5.47 -0.99
N LEU A 115 -9.77 -5.25 -1.67
CA LEU A 115 -9.82 -4.35 -2.80
C LEU A 115 -10.29 -2.98 -2.31
N GLY A 116 -9.48 -1.95 -2.51
CA GLY A 116 -9.79 -0.57 -2.17
C GLY A 116 -9.33 0.41 -3.24
N LEU A 117 -9.54 1.70 -2.98
CA LEU A 117 -9.03 2.78 -3.81
C LEU A 117 -7.92 3.51 -3.06
N VAL A 118 -6.78 3.73 -3.71
CA VAL A 118 -5.62 4.41 -3.10
C VAL A 118 -6.05 5.76 -2.52
N ASN A 119 -5.70 6.01 -1.25
CA ASN A 119 -6.10 7.19 -0.46
C ASN A 119 -7.61 7.35 -0.21
N MET A 120 -8.44 6.34 -0.48
CA MET A 120 -9.90 6.39 -0.28
C MET A 120 -10.47 5.09 0.30
N TRP A 121 -9.67 4.33 1.06
CA TRP A 121 -10.06 3.01 1.59
C TRP A 121 -11.31 3.08 2.48
N ASN A 122 -11.38 4.08 3.36
CA ASN A 122 -12.49 4.24 4.30
C ASN A 122 -13.69 4.92 3.63
N SER A 123 -13.42 5.99 2.88
CA SER A 123 -14.44 6.84 2.26
C SER A 123 -15.20 6.14 1.12
N PHE A 124 -14.51 5.35 0.29
CA PHE A 124 -15.15 4.56 -0.76
C PHE A 124 -15.66 3.20 -0.26
N GLY A 125 -14.95 2.63 0.72
CA GLY A 125 -15.23 1.34 1.32
C GLY A 125 -14.59 0.18 0.56
N ALA A 126 -13.70 -0.55 1.24
CA ALA A 126 -13.04 -1.72 0.70
C ALA A 126 -13.99 -2.94 0.55
N LEU A 127 -13.62 -3.86 -0.34
CA LEU A 127 -14.11 -5.24 -0.33
C LEU A 127 -13.07 -6.09 0.40
N THR A 128 -13.40 -6.57 1.59
CA THR A 128 -12.51 -7.37 2.43
C THR A 128 -12.86 -8.85 2.34
N PHE A 129 -11.85 -9.69 2.14
CA PHE A 129 -11.98 -11.13 2.12
C PHE A 129 -11.13 -11.73 3.24
N ARG A 130 -11.80 -12.14 4.32
CA ARG A 130 -11.19 -12.73 5.51
C ARG A 130 -11.93 -14.01 5.90
N PRO A 131 -11.29 -15.19 5.89
CA PRO A 131 -9.93 -15.44 5.39
C PRO A 131 -9.82 -15.18 3.87
N ILE A 132 -8.60 -15.24 3.34
CA ILE A 132 -8.39 -15.24 1.88
C ILE A 132 -9.08 -16.49 1.29
N PRO A 133 -9.92 -16.36 0.25
CA PRO A 133 -10.60 -17.50 -0.36
C PRO A 133 -9.62 -18.45 -1.06
N ASP A 134 -9.93 -19.74 -1.12
CA ASP A 134 -9.15 -20.74 -1.88
C ASP A 134 -9.05 -20.40 -3.37
N GLU A 135 -10.08 -19.73 -3.89
CA GLU A 135 -10.18 -19.23 -5.27
C GLU A 135 -10.31 -17.69 -5.28
N PRO A 136 -9.23 -16.93 -4.99
CA PRO A 136 -9.31 -15.48 -4.76
C PRO A 136 -9.91 -14.71 -5.92
N PHE A 137 -9.53 -15.06 -7.15
CA PHE A 137 -10.02 -14.36 -8.34
C PHE A 137 -11.52 -14.61 -8.59
N ALA A 138 -12.00 -15.84 -8.40
CA ALA A 138 -13.42 -16.16 -8.57
C ALA A 138 -14.27 -15.45 -7.51
N ALA A 139 -13.76 -15.35 -6.27
CA ALA A 139 -14.42 -14.61 -5.20
C ALA A 139 -14.46 -13.10 -5.50
N LEU A 140 -13.34 -12.52 -5.95
CA LEU A 140 -13.27 -11.13 -6.37
C LEU A 140 -14.24 -10.82 -7.51
N ALA A 141 -14.21 -11.61 -8.59
CA ALA A 141 -15.10 -11.46 -9.73
C ALA A 141 -16.58 -11.55 -9.32
N SER A 142 -16.92 -12.48 -8.42
CA SER A 142 -18.28 -12.64 -7.92
C SER A 142 -18.74 -11.44 -7.08
N ALA A 143 -17.86 -10.90 -6.22
CA ALA A 143 -18.14 -9.71 -5.43
C ALA A 143 -18.35 -8.47 -6.30
N LEU A 144 -17.57 -8.33 -7.38
CA LEU A 144 -17.68 -7.23 -8.33
C LEU A 144 -18.94 -7.34 -9.20
N ALA A 145 -19.33 -8.54 -9.62
CA ALA A 145 -20.51 -8.76 -10.46
C ALA A 145 -21.81 -8.23 -9.84
N VAL A 146 -21.89 -8.17 -8.50
CA VAL A 146 -23.05 -7.65 -7.76
C VAL A 146 -22.84 -6.24 -7.20
N SER A 147 -21.71 -5.59 -7.49
CA SER A 147 -21.36 -4.29 -6.92
C SER A 147 -21.32 -3.18 -7.96
N GLU A 148 -22.42 -2.43 -8.05
CA GLU A 148 -22.55 -1.30 -8.98
C GLU A 148 -21.44 -0.25 -8.81
N ARG A 149 -21.02 0.02 -7.57
CA ARG A 149 -19.99 1.03 -7.28
C ARG A 149 -18.62 0.72 -7.90
N TRP A 150 -18.31 -0.57 -8.08
CA TRP A 150 -17.04 -1.02 -8.63
C TRP A 150 -17.06 -1.24 -10.15
N ASN A 151 -18.26 -1.34 -10.73
CA ASN A 151 -18.46 -1.55 -12.17
C ASN A 151 -18.52 -0.25 -12.98
N GLY A 152 -18.38 0.90 -12.31
CA GLY A 152 -18.37 2.23 -12.92
C GLY A 152 -17.00 2.87 -12.99
N LEU A 153 -17.00 4.17 -13.32
CA LEU A 153 -15.81 5.00 -13.29
C LEU A 153 -15.40 5.29 -11.83
N LEU A 154 -14.17 4.96 -11.48
CA LEU A 154 -13.65 5.08 -10.12
C LEU A 154 -12.93 6.44 -9.93
N PRO A 155 -13.11 7.10 -8.77
CA PRO A 155 -12.54 8.42 -8.49
C PRO A 155 -11.04 8.40 -8.18
N ALA A 156 -10.49 7.22 -7.88
CA ALA A 156 -9.09 7.02 -7.55
C ALA A 156 -8.62 5.64 -8.05
N PRO A 157 -7.29 5.41 -8.18
CA PRO A 157 -6.77 4.13 -8.65
C PRO A 157 -7.17 2.98 -7.72
N PRO A 158 -7.81 1.90 -8.23
CA PRO A 158 -8.02 0.69 -7.45
C PRO A 158 -6.72 -0.07 -7.21
N ALA A 159 -6.62 -0.67 -6.03
CA ALA A 159 -5.52 -1.56 -5.66
C ALA A 159 -6.04 -2.74 -4.85
N LEU A 160 -5.40 -3.89 -5.01
CA LEU A 160 -5.58 -5.06 -4.16
C LEU A 160 -4.45 -5.11 -3.14
N GLU A 161 -4.81 -5.19 -1.87
CA GLU A 161 -3.91 -5.30 -0.74
C GLU A 161 -3.92 -6.74 -0.19
N LEU A 162 -2.75 -7.28 0.10
CA LEU A 162 -2.55 -8.46 0.93
C LEU A 162 -2.00 -8.01 2.27
N ALA A 163 -2.73 -8.29 3.34
CA ALA A 163 -2.40 -7.82 4.68
C ALA A 163 -1.95 -8.97 5.58
N TYR A 164 -0.94 -8.67 6.40
CA TYR A 164 -0.30 -9.57 7.34
C TYR A 164 -0.37 -8.94 8.73
N SER A 165 -0.90 -9.68 9.69
CA SER A 165 -1.10 -9.23 11.07
C SER A 165 0.10 -9.55 11.97
N SER A 166 0.99 -10.44 11.52
CA SER A 166 2.11 -10.98 12.27
C SER A 166 3.29 -11.27 11.34
N PRO A 167 4.55 -11.18 11.80
CA PRO A 167 5.00 -10.71 13.13
C PRO A 167 4.91 -9.19 13.29
N VAL A 168 4.83 -8.46 12.18
CA VAL A 168 4.62 -7.01 12.13
C VAL A 168 3.37 -6.76 11.30
N PRO A 169 2.42 -5.93 11.76
CA PRO A 169 1.29 -5.50 10.94
C PRO A 169 1.78 -4.73 9.69
N HIS A 170 1.68 -5.35 8.53
CA HIS A 170 2.16 -4.82 7.26
C HIS A 170 1.32 -5.31 6.10
N TRP A 171 1.50 -4.70 4.94
CA TRP A 171 0.75 -5.05 3.75
C TRP A 171 1.54 -4.83 2.47
N LEU A 172 1.11 -5.52 1.41
CA LEU A 172 1.58 -5.36 0.05
C LEU A 172 0.38 -5.07 -0.85
N GLY A 173 0.37 -3.88 -1.43
CA GLY A 173 -0.62 -3.45 -2.41
C GLY A 173 -0.12 -3.54 -3.84
N ILE A 174 -0.98 -3.97 -4.75
CA ILE A 174 -0.74 -3.95 -6.20
C ILE A 174 -1.88 -3.19 -6.88
N GLY A 175 -1.53 -2.23 -7.73
CA GLY A 175 -2.46 -1.45 -8.52
C GLY A 175 -3.17 -2.33 -9.54
N LEU A 176 -4.51 -2.24 -9.54
CA LEU A 176 -5.39 -2.91 -10.49
C LEU A 176 -6.12 -1.86 -11.34
N SER A 177 -5.42 -0.79 -11.70
CA SER A 177 -6.01 0.37 -12.36
C SER A 177 -5.69 0.39 -13.85
N SER A 178 -6.70 0.62 -14.68
CA SER A 178 -6.55 1.15 -16.03
C SER A 178 -7.02 2.61 -16.04
N GLU A 179 -6.19 3.51 -16.59
CA GLU A 179 -6.62 4.88 -16.85
C GLU A 179 -7.61 4.91 -18.01
N VAL A 180 -8.74 5.57 -17.79
CA VAL A 180 -9.80 5.75 -18.80
C VAL A 180 -10.22 7.22 -18.81
N GLN A 181 -10.90 7.67 -19.85
CA GLN A 181 -11.35 9.05 -19.93
C GLN A 181 -12.25 9.40 -18.74
N GLY A 182 -11.80 10.34 -17.90
CA GLY A 182 -12.54 10.84 -16.75
C GLY A 182 -12.21 10.17 -15.41
N GLY A 183 -11.33 9.17 -15.34
CA GLY A 183 -10.98 8.51 -14.08
C GLY A 183 -10.32 7.14 -14.27
N PHE A 184 -10.66 6.19 -13.39
CA PHE A 184 -10.05 4.87 -13.37
C PHE A 184 -11.08 3.76 -13.58
N ALA A 185 -10.63 2.65 -14.14
CA ALA A 185 -11.38 1.41 -14.21
C ALA A 185 -10.55 0.28 -13.58
N LEU A 186 -11.24 -0.77 -13.11
CA LEU A 186 -10.58 -1.96 -12.58
C LEU A 186 -10.03 -2.84 -13.71
N ASP A 187 -8.74 -3.16 -13.66
CA ASP A 187 -8.07 -4.06 -14.58
C ASP A 187 -8.17 -5.51 -14.09
N MET A 188 -9.25 -6.17 -14.53
CA MET A 188 -9.51 -7.56 -14.18
C MET A 188 -8.52 -8.55 -14.79
N LYS A 189 -7.83 -8.21 -15.89
CA LYS A 189 -6.81 -9.09 -16.49
C LYS A 189 -5.57 -9.13 -15.62
N THR A 190 -5.14 -7.96 -15.14
CA THR A 190 -4.04 -7.87 -14.18
C THR A 190 -4.41 -8.57 -12.86
N ALA A 191 -5.64 -8.38 -12.37
CA ALA A 191 -6.13 -9.05 -11.18
C ALA A 191 -6.09 -10.58 -11.29
N GLU A 192 -6.60 -11.15 -12.39
CA GLU A 192 -6.59 -12.59 -12.66
C GLU A 192 -5.16 -13.14 -12.64
N ALA A 193 -4.27 -12.49 -13.39
CA ALA A 193 -2.90 -12.93 -13.53
C ALA A 193 -2.13 -12.93 -12.21
N LEU A 194 -2.35 -11.92 -11.36
CA LEU A 194 -1.69 -11.82 -10.05
C LEU A 194 -2.27 -12.81 -9.04
N LEU A 195 -3.60 -12.94 -8.96
CA LEU A 195 -4.25 -13.83 -8.00
C LEU A 195 -4.02 -15.32 -8.31
N MET A 196 -3.81 -15.68 -9.58
CA MET A 196 -3.38 -17.04 -9.95
C MET A 196 -1.98 -17.38 -9.42
N GLU A 197 -1.09 -16.40 -9.28
CA GLU A 197 0.26 -16.59 -8.72
C GLU A 197 0.25 -16.74 -7.18
N LEU A 198 -0.85 -16.39 -6.51
CA LEU A 198 -1.03 -16.56 -5.07
C LEU A 198 -1.58 -17.93 -4.67
N ARG A 199 -1.94 -18.77 -5.64
CA ARG A 199 -2.35 -20.15 -5.35
C ARG A 199 -1.15 -20.95 -4.82
N PRO A 200 -1.31 -21.72 -3.74
CA PRO A 200 -0.23 -22.51 -3.15
C PRO A 200 0.31 -23.59 -4.10
#